data_AF-A0A318KH02-F1
#
_entry.id   AF-A0A318KH02-F1
#
_cell.length_a   1.000
_cell.length_b   1.000
_cell.length_c   1.000
_cell.angle_alpha   90.00
_cell.angle_beta   90.00
_cell.angle_gamma   90.00
#
_symmetry.space_group_name_H-M   'P 1'
#
loop_
_entity.id
_entity.type
_entity.pdbx_description
1 polymer ?
#
loop_
_entity_poly.entity_id
_entity_poly.type
_entity_poly.pdbx_seq_one_letter_code
_entity_poly.pdbx_strand_id
1 'polypeptide(L)' 'MGGKQQITTHWLRHTTLKWVERNFGFAVARAYAGHTTGKSEGSTVIYTLASLEEVASALATLTGEPHPLAAAA' A
#
# COMPACT_ATOMS: atom_id res chain seq x y z
N MET A 1 4.46 7.25 -34.33
CA MET A 1 5.20 8.09 -33.37
C MET A 1 5.06 7.47 -31.99
N GLY A 2 6.07 6.73 -31.51
CA GLY A 2 6.05 6.12 -30.18
C GLY A 2 6.30 7.18 -29.12
N GLY A 3 5.26 7.61 -28.42
CA GLY A 3 5.40 8.53 -27.30
C GLY A 3 6.23 7.89 -26.18
N LYS A 4 7.25 8.59 -25.69
CA LYS A 4 7.98 8.17 -24.50
C LYS A 4 6.99 8.19 -23.34
N GLN A 5 6.64 7.00 -22.84
CA GLN A 5 5.74 6.86 -21.70
C GLN A 5 6.40 7.58 -20.51
N GLN A 6 5.70 8.53 -19.90
CA GLN A 6 6.22 9.31 -18.75
C GLN A 6 6.21 8.47 -17.46
N ILE A 7 6.87 7.31 -17.52
CA ILE A 7 7.01 6.38 -16.39
C ILE A 7 8.12 6.93 -15.49
N THR A 8 7.75 7.34 -14.29
CA THR A 8 8.66 7.80 -13.24
C THR A 8 8.50 6.95 -11.98
N THR A 9 9.47 6.97 -11.07
CA THR A 9 9.38 6.26 -9.77
C THR A 9 8.16 6.71 -8.97
N HIS A 10 7.84 8.01 -9.01
CA HIS A 10 6.64 8.55 -8.36
C HIS A 10 5.35 7.98 -8.98
N TRP A 11 5.29 7.89 -10.31
CA TRP A 11 4.15 7.29 -11.02
C TRP A 11 3.97 5.81 -10.68
N LEU A 12 5.06 5.04 -10.61
CA LEU A 12 5.02 3.64 -10.19
C LEU A 12 4.50 3.50 -8.76
N ARG A 13 5.08 4.23 -7.80
CA ARG A 13 4.63 4.24 -6.40
C ARG A 13 3.15 4.57 -6.29
N HIS A 14 2.71 5.63 -6.97
CA HIS A 14 1.30 6.04 -6.95
C HIS A 14 0.40 4.95 -7.50
N THR A 15 0.78 4.32 -8.61
CA THR A 15 0.00 3.25 -9.24
C THR A 15 -0.12 2.02 -8.35
N THR A 16 0.99 1.60 -7.71
CA THR A 16 0.99 0.51 -6.72
C THR A 16 0.07 0.83 -5.54
N LEU A 17 0.17 2.02 -4.94
CA LEU A 17 -0.66 2.40 -3.80
C LEU A 17 -2.14 2.49 -4.16
N LYS A 18 -2.47 3.03 -5.34
CA LYS A 18 -3.85 3.07 -5.85
C LYS A 18 -4.43 1.67 -6.08
N TRP A 19 -3.61 0.69 -6.42
CA TRP A 19 -4.05 -0.69 -6.52
C TRP A 19 -4.30 -1.27 -5.12
N VAL A 20 -3.35 -1.12 -4.19
CA VAL A 20 -3.49 -1.62 -2.80
C VAL A 20 -4.71 -1.02 -2.11
N GLU A 21 -4.95 0.29 -2.25
CA GLU A 21 -6.09 1.00 -1.65
C GLU A 21 -7.44 0.41 -2.10
N ARG A 22 -7.56 0.04 -3.38
CA ARG A 22 -8.81 -0.51 -3.94
C ARG A 22 -9.09 -1.94 -3.50
N ASN A 23 -8.06 -2.71 -3.16
CA ASN A 23 -8.19 -4.13 -2.81
C ASN A 23 -8.19 -4.36 -1.30
N PHE A 24 -7.42 -3.57 -0.54
CA PHE A 24 -7.18 -3.77 0.90
C PHE A 24 -7.59 -2.56 1.75
N GLY A 25 -8.04 -1.47 1.13
CA GLY A 25 -8.48 -0.27 1.82
C GLY A 25 -7.37 0.72 2.14
N PHE A 26 -7.80 1.89 2.63
CA PHE A 26 -6.93 3.05 2.84
C PHE A 26 -5.90 2.85 3.96
N ALA A 27 -6.28 2.18 5.05
CA ALA A 27 -5.38 1.90 6.17
C ALA A 27 -4.17 1.06 5.74
N VAL A 28 -4.41 -0.01 4.97
CA VAL A 28 -3.36 -0.88 4.44
C VAL A 28 -2.51 -0.13 3.42
N ALA A 29 -3.11 0.63 2.51
CA ALA A 29 -2.36 1.43 1.53
C ALA A 29 -1.43 2.47 2.19
N ARG A 30 -1.89 3.13 3.26
CA ARG A 30 -1.07 4.07 4.03
C ARG A 30 0.11 3.35 4.70
N ALA A 31 -0.14 2.23 5.39
CA ALA A 31 0.91 1.47 6.07
C ALA A 31 1.91 0.89 5.05
N TYR A 32 1.41 0.37 3.92
CA TYR A 32 2.20 -0.11 2.78
C TYR A 32 3.10 0.98 2.19
N ALA A 33 2.64 2.23 2.20
CA ALA A 33 3.44 3.38 1.76
C ALA A 33 4.59 3.72 2.73
N GLY A 34 4.63 3.13 3.92
CA GLY A 34 5.57 3.49 5.00
C GLY A 34 5.25 4.85 5.62
N HIS A 35 4.02 5.35 5.49
CA HIS A 35 3.61 6.60 6.12
C HIS A 35 3.39 6.36 7.62
N THR A 36 4.24 6.96 8.45
CA THR A 36 4.07 6.97 9.90
C THR A 36 3.06 8.04 10.32
N THR A 37 2.38 7.84 11.44
CA THR A 37 1.48 8.84 12.04
C THR A 37 2.28 10.06 12.49
N GLY A 38 2.53 11.01 11.60
CA GLY A 38 3.13 12.31 11.89
C GLY A 38 2.09 13.35 12.26
N LYS A 39 2.47 14.34 13.10
CA LYS A 39 1.63 15.40 13.69
C LYS A 39 0.77 16.25 12.72
N SER A 40 0.88 16.06 11.40
CA SER A 40 0.18 16.84 10.36
C SER A 40 -1.02 16.12 9.73
N GLU A 41 -1.33 14.88 10.10
CA GLU A 41 -2.53 14.20 9.61
C GLU A 41 -3.67 14.35 10.64
N GLY A 42 -4.77 15.01 10.23
CA GLY A 42 -5.88 15.37 11.13
C GLY A 42 -6.47 14.22 11.94
N SER A 43 -7.05 14.56 13.10
CA SER A 43 -7.57 13.68 14.18
C SER A 43 -8.37 12.44 13.77
N THR A 44 -8.90 12.36 12.55
CA THR A 44 -9.73 11.24 12.07
C THR A 44 -8.92 10.02 11.62
N VAL A 45 -7.59 10.13 11.53
CA VAL A 45 -6.69 9.07 11.02
C VAL A 45 -6.36 7.99 12.08
N ILE A 46 -6.59 8.26 13.37
CA ILE A 46 -6.07 7.44 14.47
C ILE A 46 -6.79 6.08 14.61
N TYR A 47 -8.02 5.94 14.12
CA TYR A 47 -8.83 4.73 14.32
C TYR A 47 -8.67 3.64 13.26
N THR A 48 -7.90 3.87 12.18
CA THR A 48 -7.75 2.91 11.08
C THR A 48 -6.27 2.61 10.84
N LEU A 49 -5.71 1.82 11.76
CA LEU A 49 -4.35 1.28 11.63
C LEU A 49 -4.46 -0.12 11.01
N ALA A 50 -3.68 -0.35 9.95
CA ALA A 50 -3.50 -1.70 9.41
C ALA A 50 -2.48 -2.48 10.23
N SER A 51 -2.71 -3.77 10.41
CA SER A 51 -1.76 -4.69 11.02
C SER A 51 -0.62 -5.02 10.06
N LEU A 52 0.48 -5.56 10.59
CA LEU A 52 1.63 -5.97 9.77
C LEU A 52 1.25 -7.15 8.85
N GLU A 53 0.37 -8.02 9.31
CA GLU A 53 -0.17 -9.17 8.58
C GLU A 53 -1.06 -8.72 7.39
N GLU A 54 -1.85 -7.66 7.56
CA GLU A 54 -2.64 -7.09 6.46
C GLU A 54 -1.74 -6.49 5.36
N VAL A 55 -0.66 -5.81 5.75
CA VAL A 55 0.34 -5.29 4.81
C VAL A 55 1.08 -6.45 4.11
N ALA A 56 1.46 -7.48 4.85
CA ALA A 56 2.10 -8.68 4.31
C ALA A 56 1.19 -9.42 3.30
N SER A 57 -0.11 -9.50 3.59
CA SER A 57 -1.10 -10.12 2.71
C SER A 57 -1.30 -9.31 1.43
N ALA A 58 -1.33 -7.98 1.53
CA ALA A 58 -1.37 -7.09 0.37
C ALA A 58 -0.13 -7.23 -0.51
N LEU A 59 1.05 -7.36 0.11
CA LEU A 59 2.31 -7.60 -0.61
C LEU A 59 2.28 -8.96 -1.34
N ALA A 60 1.93 -10.04 -0.63
CA ALA A 60 1.84 -11.38 -1.20
C ALA A 60 0.88 -11.46 -2.38
N THR A 61 -0.29 -10.79 -2.27
CA THR A 61 -1.28 -10.75 -3.35
C THR A 61 -0.80 -9.94 -4.55
N LEU A 62 -0.10 -8.82 -4.32
CA LEU A 62 0.43 -7.99 -5.40
C LEU A 62 1.54 -8.70 -6.18
N THR A 63 2.41 -9.44 -5.50
CA THR A 63 3.56 -10.12 -6.12
C THR A 63 3.24 -11.53 -6.60
N GLY A 64 2.20 -12.16 -6.06
CA GLY A 64 1.93 -13.59 -6.27
C GLY A 64 2.87 -14.52 -5.49
N GLU A 65 3.74 -13.96 -4.64
CA GLU A 65 4.72 -14.71 -3.87
C GLU A 65 4.25 -14.89 -2.41
N PRO A 66 4.40 -16.09 -1.82
CA PRO A 66 4.00 -16.32 -0.43
C PRO A 66 4.85 -15.47 0.53
N HIS A 67 4.19 -14.83 1.49
CA HIS A 67 4.86 -14.02 2.51
C HIS A 67 4.77 -14.69 3.89
N PRO A 68 5.87 -14.83 4.65
CA PRO A 68 5.88 -15.56 5.93
C PRO A 68 4.98 -14.93 7.01
N LEU A 69 4.69 -13.63 6.88
CA LEU A 69 3.79 -12.88 7.77
C LEU A 69 2.38 -12.67 7.20
N ALA A 70 2.13 -13.07 5.95
CA ALA A 70 0.75 -13.14 5.49
C ALA A 70 0.12 -14.31 6.24
N ALA A 71 -1.01 -14.08 6.90
CA ALA A 71 -1.68 -15.14 7.65
C ALA A 71 -1.77 -16.39 6.76
N ALA A 72 -1.26 -17.52 7.26
CA ALA A 72 -1.36 -18.78 6.55
C ALA A 72 -2.85 -19.03 6.25
N ALA A 73 -3.19 -19.02 4.96
CA ALA A 73 -4.52 -19.40 4.50
C ALA A 73 -4.81 -20.87 4.85
#